data_AF-A0A259JXP1-F1
#
_entry.id   AF-A0A259JXP1-F1
#
_cell.length_a   1.000
_cell.length_b   1.000
_cell.length_c   1.000
_cell.angle_alpha   90.00
_cell.angle_beta   90.00
_cell.angle_gamma   90.00
#
_symmetry.space_group_name_H-M   'P 1'
#
loop_
_entity.id
_entity.type
_entity.pdbx_description
1 polymer ?
#
loop_
_entity_poly.entity_id
_entity_poly.type
_entity_poly.pdbx_seq_one_letter_code
_entity_poly.pdbx_strand_id
1 'polypeptide(L)'
;MDMGTWLFVIGAAAVGPVLVRILTARSAIGSPELAAVLFAAFAAFSAFTIAQEGVMTVVVNHTMNFWGTQVWYDLLIAVSLALFFIVPRSRSAGMNPLPWVLFVAATASIGLLAMVARLWWLERRAQAAA
;
A
#
# COMPACT_ATOMS: atom_id res chain seq x y z
N MET A 1 -15.89 -22.85 7.29
CA MET A 1 -14.64 -22.15 6.93
C MET A 1 -14.07 -21.57 8.22
N ASP A 2 -12.79 -21.78 8.47
CA ASP A 2 -12.10 -21.17 9.62
C ASP A 2 -11.94 -19.65 9.42
N MET A 3 -11.50 -18.95 10.48
CA MET A 3 -11.31 -17.50 10.46
C MET A 3 -10.35 -17.04 9.35
N GLY A 4 -9.25 -17.76 9.13
CA GLY A 4 -8.27 -17.40 8.09
C GLY A 4 -8.87 -17.47 6.70
N THR A 5 -9.65 -18.51 6.42
CA THR A 5 -10.39 -18.65 5.17
C THR A 5 -11.39 -17.50 4.97
N TRP A 6 -12.10 -17.07 6.02
CA TRP A 6 -13.01 -15.92 5.93
C TRP A 6 -12.27 -14.62 5.63
N LEU A 7 -11.16 -14.34 6.33
CA LEU A 7 -10.35 -13.14 6.10
C LEU A 7 -9.81 -13.10 4.68
N PHE A 8 -9.35 -14.24 4.14
CA PHE A 8 -8.90 -14.35 2.75
C PHE A 8 -10.01 -14.00 1.75
N VAL A 9 -11.19 -14.61 1.90
CA VAL A 9 -12.33 -14.40 0.98
C VAL A 9 -12.82 -12.95 1.04
N ILE A 10 -12.92 -12.36 2.24
CA ILE A 10 -13.31 -10.96 2.41
C ILE A 10 -12.31 -10.03 1.75
N GLY A 11 -11.00 -10.27 1.95
CA GLY A 11 -9.93 -9.50 1.33
C GLY A 11 -10.00 -9.57 -0.20
N ALA A 12 -10.17 -10.76 -0.77
CA ALA A 12 -10.33 -10.95 -2.21
C ALA A 12 -11.58 -10.25 -2.75
N ALA A 13 -12.71 -10.34 -2.06
CA ALA A 13 -13.96 -9.69 -2.46
C ALA A 13 -13.86 -8.15 -2.42
N ALA A 14 -13.10 -7.60 -1.45
CA ALA A 14 -12.91 -6.15 -1.31
C ALA A 14 -12.17 -5.50 -2.49
N VAL A 15 -11.42 -6.29 -3.29
CA VAL A 15 -10.72 -5.78 -4.49
C VAL A 15 -11.70 -5.31 -5.57
N GLY A 16 -12.85 -5.99 -5.73
CA GLY A 16 -13.82 -5.67 -6.78
C GLY A 16 -14.30 -4.21 -6.76
N PRO A 17 -14.83 -3.70 -5.63
CA PRO A 17 -15.22 -2.31 -5.48
C PRO A 17 -14.08 -1.31 -5.74
N VAL A 18 -12.85 -1.64 -5.34
CA VAL A 18 -11.66 -0.80 -5.58
C VAL A 18 -11.39 -0.71 -7.09
N LEU A 19 -11.41 -1.82 -7.80
CA LEU A 19 -11.22 -1.84 -9.25
C LEU A 19 -12.32 -1.05 -9.98
N VAL A 20 -13.59 -1.24 -9.60
CA VAL A 20 -14.70 -0.45 -10.16
C VAL A 20 -14.47 1.04 -9.92
N ARG A 21 -14.05 1.42 -8.71
CA ARG A 21 -13.76 2.83 -8.38
C ARG A 21 -12.58 3.39 -9.17
N ILE A 22 -11.54 2.60 -9.45
CA ILE A 22 -10.40 3.00 -10.30
C ILE A 22 -10.87 3.21 -11.74
N LEU A 23 -11.64 2.27 -12.30
CA LEU A 23 -12.13 2.32 -13.68
C LEU A 23 -13.13 3.45 -13.92
N THR A 24 -13.92 3.80 -12.91
CA THR A 24 -14.94 4.86 -13.00
C THR A 24 -14.43 6.22 -12.52
N ALA A 25 -13.24 6.28 -11.92
CA ALA A 25 -12.63 7.53 -11.47
C ALA A 25 -12.41 8.49 -12.64
N ARG A 26 -12.90 9.73 -12.53
CA ARG A 26 -12.53 10.81 -13.46
C ARG A 26 -11.48 11.77 -12.93
N SER A 27 -11.19 11.70 -11.62
CA SER A 27 -10.19 12.56 -10.98
C SER A 27 -8.78 12.01 -11.19
N ALA A 28 -7.85 12.86 -11.62
CA ALA A 28 -6.42 12.52 -11.70
C ALA A 28 -5.74 12.38 -10.32
N ILE A 29 -6.35 12.93 -9.26
CA ILE A 29 -5.85 12.87 -7.88
C ILE A 29 -6.82 12.08 -7.00
N GLY A 30 -6.29 11.14 -6.22
CA GLY A 30 -7.05 10.33 -5.26
C GLY A 30 -7.44 11.11 -3.99
N SER A 31 -7.92 10.40 -2.96
CA SER A 31 -8.27 10.97 -1.64
C SER A 31 -7.13 10.76 -0.63
N PRO A 32 -6.48 11.83 -0.16
CA PRO A 32 -5.49 11.76 0.91
C PRO A 32 -6.05 11.12 2.18
N GLU A 33 -7.29 11.46 2.52
CA GLU A 33 -7.97 11.01 3.73
C GLU A 33 -8.19 9.49 3.69
N LEU A 34 -8.69 8.97 2.57
CA LEU A 34 -8.87 7.54 2.37
C LEU A 34 -7.53 6.79 2.45
N ALA A 35 -6.49 7.29 1.78
CA ALA A 35 -5.16 6.68 1.85
C ALA A 35 -4.59 6.70 3.28
N ALA A 36 -4.79 7.78 4.04
CA ALA A 36 -4.37 7.90 5.43
C ALA A 36 -5.14 6.94 6.36
N VAL A 37 -6.45 6.78 6.17
CA VAL A 37 -7.27 5.82 6.93
C VAL A 37 -6.83 4.38 6.64
N LEU A 38 -6.62 4.04 5.37
CA LEU A 38 -6.12 2.72 4.97
C LEU A 38 -4.72 2.45 5.53
N PHE A 39 -3.83 3.44 5.50
CA PHE A 39 -2.53 3.37 6.16
C PHE A 39 -2.67 3.05 7.65
N ALA A 40 -3.48 3.84 8.37
CA ALA A 40 -3.65 3.66 9.81
C ALA A 40 -4.25 2.29 10.16
N ALA A 41 -5.28 1.86 9.42
CA ALA A 41 -5.93 0.57 9.63
C ALA A 41 -4.96 -0.60 9.35
N PHE A 42 -4.24 -0.58 8.23
CA PHE A 42 -3.35 -1.68 7.87
C PHE A 42 -2.07 -1.70 8.71
N ALA A 43 -1.56 -0.53 9.10
CA ALA A 43 -0.45 -0.42 10.05
C ALA A 43 -0.84 -0.98 11.42
N ALA A 44 -2.04 -0.66 11.93
CA ALA A 44 -2.54 -1.20 13.19
C ALA A 44 -2.71 -2.72 13.12
N PHE A 45 -3.27 -3.24 12.02
CA PHE A 45 -3.39 -4.68 11.81
C PHE A 45 -2.00 -5.35 11.75
N SER A 46 -1.04 -4.74 11.05
CA SER A 46 0.33 -5.25 10.96
C SER A 46 1.08 -5.21 12.29
N ALA A 47 0.85 -4.18 13.11
CA ALA A 47 1.39 -4.13 14.47
C ALA A 47 0.78 -5.23 15.34
N PHE A 48 -0.52 -5.49 15.21
CA PHE A 48 -1.20 -6.58 15.89
C PHE A 48 -0.64 -7.95 15.47
N THR A 49 -0.46 -8.22 14.17
CA THR A 49 0.11 -9.50 13.70
C THR A 49 1.54 -9.68 14.18
N ILE A 50 2.38 -8.64 14.14
CA ILE A 50 3.75 -8.70 14.68
C ILE A 50 3.74 -8.98 16.19
N ALA A 51 2.82 -8.37 16.95
CA ALA A 51 2.72 -8.61 18.38
C ALA A 51 2.27 -10.04 18.73
N GLN A 52 1.46 -10.67 17.89
CA GLN A 52 0.96 -12.03 18.11
C GLN A 52 1.90 -13.11 17.57
N GLU A 53 2.50 -12.88 16.41
CA GLU A 53 3.17 -13.92 15.62
C GLU A 53 4.67 -13.66 15.41
N GLY A 54 5.15 -12.47 15.78
CA GLY A 54 6.53 -12.04 15.57
C GLY A 54 6.87 -11.74 14.10
N VAL A 55 7.98 -11.03 13.90
CA VAL A 55 8.41 -10.60 12.54
C VAL A 55 8.95 -11.75 11.69
N MET A 56 9.52 -12.79 12.31
CA MET A 56 10.14 -13.91 11.58
C MET A 56 9.14 -14.73 10.77
N THR A 57 7.86 -14.69 11.15
CA THR A 57 6.76 -15.36 10.44
C THR A 57 6.60 -14.84 9.02
N VAL A 58 7.03 -13.60 8.74
CA VAL A 58 7.14 -13.09 7.36
C VAL A 58 8.08 -13.97 6.55
N VAL A 59 9.29 -14.26 7.05
CA VAL A 59 10.26 -15.08 6.30
C VAL A 59 9.72 -16.51 6.13
N VAL A 60 9.19 -17.10 7.19
CA VAL A 60 8.65 -18.46 7.18
C VAL A 60 7.54 -18.61 6.13
N ASN A 61 6.54 -17.71 6.13
CA ASN A 61 5.41 -17.78 5.20
C ASN A 61 5.82 -17.62 3.73
N HIS A 62 6.88 -16.86 3.45
CA HIS A 62 7.34 -16.61 2.08
C HIS A 62 8.40 -17.61 1.58
N THR A 63 8.83 -18.55 2.42
CA THR A 63 9.84 -19.57 2.06
C THR A 63 9.35 -21.01 2.23
N MET A 64 8.13 -21.20 2.76
CA MET A 64 7.57 -22.52 3.04
C MET A 64 7.31 -23.35 1.78
N ASN A 65 6.97 -22.70 0.66
CA ASN A 65 6.69 -23.36 -0.61
C ASN A 65 6.82 -22.37 -1.78
N PHE A 66 6.74 -22.88 -3.02
CA PHE A 66 6.87 -22.03 -4.21
C PHE A 66 5.77 -20.98 -4.34
N TRP A 67 4.56 -21.20 -3.82
CA TRP A 67 3.51 -20.17 -3.80
C TRP A 67 3.87 -19.02 -2.87
N GLY A 68 4.37 -19.31 -1.66
CA GLY A 68 4.83 -18.29 -0.72
C GLY A 68 5.97 -17.44 -1.31
N THR A 69 6.95 -18.09 -1.96
CA THR A 69 8.06 -17.38 -2.61
C THR A 69 7.60 -16.61 -3.84
N GLN A 70 6.65 -17.14 -4.61
CA GLN A 70 6.07 -16.42 -5.75
C GLN A 70 5.32 -15.16 -5.28
N VAL A 71 4.50 -15.23 -4.24
CA VAL A 71 3.78 -14.07 -3.67
C VAL A 71 4.75 -13.02 -3.14
N TRP A 72 5.88 -13.45 -2.55
CA TRP A 72 6.94 -12.52 -2.15
C TRP A 72 7.49 -11.71 -3.34
N TYR A 73 7.84 -12.38 -4.44
CA TYR A 73 8.32 -11.69 -5.63
C TYR A 73 7.25 -10.82 -6.28
N ASP A 74 6.01 -11.29 -6.33
CA ASP A 74 4.88 -10.50 -6.83
C ASP A 74 4.74 -9.17 -6.05
N LEU A 75 4.79 -9.22 -4.72
CA LEU A 75 4.75 -8.03 -3.86
C LEU A 75 5.91 -7.07 -4.15
N LEU A 76 7.15 -7.58 -4.24
CA LEU A 76 8.33 -6.75 -4.51
C LEU A 76 8.24 -6.06 -5.87
N ILE A 77 7.77 -6.78 -6.90
CA ILE A 77 7.60 -6.24 -8.25
C ILE A 77 6.46 -5.21 -8.27
N ALA A 78 5.33 -5.51 -7.65
CA ALA A 78 4.17 -4.60 -7.59
C ALA A 78 4.53 -3.28 -6.90
N VAL A 79 5.23 -3.33 -5.76
CA VAL A 79 5.69 -2.12 -5.05
C VAL A 79 6.73 -1.35 -5.87
N SER A 80 7.64 -2.05 -6.55
CA SER A 80 8.64 -1.41 -7.42
C SER A 80 7.97 -0.68 -8.60
N LEU A 81 6.97 -1.29 -9.24
CA LEU A 81 6.18 -0.66 -10.28
C LEU A 81 5.40 0.54 -9.75
N ALA A 82 4.80 0.44 -8.57
CA ALA A 82 4.13 1.58 -7.95
C ALA A 82 5.09 2.75 -7.72
N LEU A 83 6.27 2.50 -7.15
CA LEU A 83 7.30 3.51 -6.95
C LEU A 83 7.80 4.11 -8.27
N PHE A 84 7.93 3.30 -9.33
CA PHE A 84 8.32 3.77 -10.66
C PHE A 84 7.40 4.88 -11.17
N PHE A 85 6.08 4.76 -10.95
CA PHE A 85 5.11 5.79 -11.33
C PHE A 85 4.96 6.91 -10.30
N ILE A 86 5.06 6.60 -9.00
CA ILE A 86 4.80 7.57 -7.92
C ILE A 86 5.99 8.51 -7.71
N VAL A 87 7.24 8.03 -7.83
CA VAL A 87 8.43 8.83 -7.52
C VAL A 87 8.55 10.09 -8.40
N PRO A 88 8.41 10.02 -9.75
CA PRO A 88 8.44 11.22 -10.58
C PRO A 88 7.38 12.25 -10.18
N ARG A 89 6.15 11.77 -9.93
CA ARG A 89 5.01 12.59 -9.52
C ARG A 89 5.21 13.22 -8.12
N SER A 90 5.86 12.50 -7.22
CA SER A 90 6.24 13.04 -5.91
C SER A 90 7.24 14.19 -6.00
N ARG A 91 8.24 14.06 -6.90
CA ARG A 91 9.22 15.12 -7.13
C ARG A 91 8.56 16.37 -7.70
N SER A 92 7.64 16.22 -8.68
CA SER A 92 6.90 17.37 -9.24
C SER A 92 6.01 18.06 -8.22
N ALA A 93 5.51 17.34 -7.21
CA ALA A 93 4.75 17.91 -6.10
C ALA A 93 5.62 18.54 -5.00
N GLY A 94 6.95 18.63 -5.20
CA GLY A 94 7.88 19.21 -4.23
C GLY A 94 8.23 18.30 -3.04
N MET A 95 7.96 17.00 -3.14
CA MET A 95 8.29 16.02 -2.10
C MET A 95 9.71 15.48 -2.29
N ASN A 96 10.49 15.39 -1.20
CA ASN A 96 11.75 14.61 -1.20
C ASN A 96 11.39 13.12 -1.18
N PRO A 97 11.69 12.34 -2.23
CA PRO A 97 11.23 10.95 -2.35
C PRO A 97 12.02 9.97 -1.46
N LEU A 98 13.27 10.28 -1.09
CA LEU A 98 14.16 9.34 -0.42
C LEU A 98 13.59 8.74 0.88
N PRO A 99 13.12 9.52 1.87
CA PRO A 99 12.58 8.94 3.10
C PRO A 99 11.35 8.06 2.84
N TRP A 100 10.54 8.39 1.83
CA TRP A 100 9.36 7.62 1.48
C TRP A 100 9.72 6.30 0.79
N VAL A 101 10.69 6.32 -0.13
CA VAL A 101 11.18 5.09 -0.77
C VAL A 101 11.77 4.14 0.26
N LEU A 102 12.54 4.64 1.23
CA LEU A 102 13.07 3.82 2.32
C LEU A 102 11.95 3.23 3.19
N PHE A 103 10.92 4.03 3.51
CA PHE A 103 9.78 3.56 4.29
C PHE A 103 8.98 2.49 3.54
N VAL A 104 8.75 2.69 2.24
CA VAL A 104 8.10 1.71 1.36
C VAL A 104 8.94 0.44 1.23
N ALA A 105 10.25 0.55 1.06
CA ALA A 105 11.14 -0.62 0.99
C ALA A 105 11.10 -1.45 2.29
N ALA A 106 10.98 -0.79 3.44
CA ALA A 106 10.91 -1.45 4.74
C ALA A 106 9.53 -2.06 5.05
N THR A 107 8.44 -1.52 4.49
CA THR A 107 7.07 -1.83 4.95
C THR A 107 6.05 -2.10 3.84
N ALA A 108 6.51 -2.18 2.59
CA ALA A 108 5.71 -2.38 1.39
C ALA A 108 4.50 -1.42 1.31
N SER A 109 3.28 -1.94 1.30
CA SER A 109 2.06 -1.16 1.11
C SER A 109 1.76 -0.19 2.26
N ILE A 110 2.27 -0.43 3.48
CA ILE A 110 2.11 0.49 4.62
C ILE A 110 2.76 1.83 4.29
N GLY A 111 4.05 1.81 3.95
CA GLY A 111 4.79 3.00 3.54
C GLY A 111 4.23 3.62 2.25
N LEU A 112 3.72 2.78 1.33
CA LEU A 112 3.16 3.25 0.07
C LEU A 112 1.86 4.03 0.27
N LEU A 113 0.98 3.55 1.15
CA LEU A 113 -0.26 4.25 1.52
C LEU A 113 0.04 5.61 2.17
N ALA A 114 1.02 5.66 3.07
CA ALA A 114 1.45 6.91 3.70
C ALA A 114 2.05 7.89 2.67
N MET A 115 2.91 7.40 1.76
CA MET A 115 3.51 8.19 0.69
C MET A 115 2.44 8.77 -0.25
N VAL A 116 1.47 7.96 -0.67
CA VAL A 116 0.40 8.37 -1.58
C VAL A 116 -0.55 9.35 -0.90
N ALA A 117 -0.88 9.17 0.38
CA ALA A 117 -1.65 10.13 1.16
C ALA A 117 -0.98 11.51 1.17
N ARG A 118 0.33 11.54 1.43
CA ARG A 118 1.13 12.77 1.41
C ARG A 118 1.17 13.41 0.01
N LEU A 119 1.39 12.60 -1.02
CA LEU A 119 1.45 13.06 -2.40
C LEU A 119 0.13 13.72 -2.82
N TRP A 120 -1.00 13.03 -2.66
CA TRP A 120 -2.29 13.57 -3.05
C TRP A 120 -2.66 14.83 -2.25
N TRP A 121 -2.24 14.94 -0.98
CA TRP A 121 -2.43 16.17 -0.21
C TRP A 121 -1.68 17.36 -0.83
N LEU A 122 -0.42 17.15 -1.22
CA LEU A 122 0.39 18.19 -1.87
C LEU A 122 -0.22 18.62 -3.20
N GLU A 123 -0.66 17.68 -4.02
CA GLU A 123 -1.24 17.97 -5.33
C GLU A 123 -2.58 18.70 -5.22
N ARG A 124 -3.46 18.29 -4.29
CA ARG A 124 -4.72 19.00 -4.03
C ARG A 124 -4.48 20.42 -3.54
N ARG A 125 -3.50 20.60 -2.65
CA ARG A 125 -3.13 21.93 -2.14
C ARG A 125 -2.60 22.82 -3.25
N ALA A 126 -1.79 22.28 -4.16
CA ALA A 126 -1.29 23.02 -5.33
C ALA A 126 -2.43 23.41 -6.28
N GLN A 127 -3.38 22.50 -6.54
CA GLN A 127 -4.57 22.79 -7.36
C GLN A 127 -5.47 23.87 -6.74
N ALA A 128 -5.63 23.88 -5.42
CA ALA A 128 -6.43 24.89 -4.74
C ALA A 128 -5.77 26.28 -4.69
N ALA A 129 -4.46 26.36 -4.95
CA ALA A 129 -3.70 27.60 -4.96
C ALA A 129 -3.47 28.17 -6.38
N ALA A 130 -3.89 27.44 -7.41
CA ALA A 130 -3.83 27.83 -8.82
C ALA A 130 -5.17 28.44 -9.25
#